data_AF-A0A967D3S1-F1
#
_entry.id   AF-A0A967D3S1-F1
#
_cell.length_a   1.000
_cell.length_b   1.000
_cell.length_c   1.000
_cell.angle_alpha   90.00
_cell.angle_beta   90.00
_cell.angle_gamma   90.00
#
_symmetry.space_group_name_H-M   'P 1'
#
loop_
_entity.id
_entity.type
_entity.pdbx_description
1 polymer ?
#
loop_
_entity_poly.entity_id
_entity_poly.type
_entity_poly.pdbx_seq_one_letter_code
_entity_poly.pdbx_strand_id
1 'polypeptide(L)'
;VNEGYAEMSVCLYLPDGRVGFMFGRPKIEHNDAMHAGGLEIAVVTPFEHLTIAYEGKVVVLDEPEQMTNPREAFRENPMVECRVQLDVRGVSPMYGGKPMYADGTEIETDAQNSFAKAHYEQHTRVTGTIEVGDEAWEMNGLGLRDKSWGPRYWQALSWYRWTPMIFDEGFALMLSIIGRPDGKAPRRSGMVLEGDEYHHIVDCRIESEYDELHHQTSMRMWAKSETGKEYEISGRVNALIPLRNRRKDPEGNELFTRITEAMTTFECEHDGVMKTGMGMTEYLDQVVDGVPIGPDYDGGVA
;
A
#
# COMPACT_ATOMS: atom_id res chain seq x y z
N VAL A 1 -16.35 4.89 -19.69
CA VAL A 1 -15.20 4.19 -19.08
C VAL A 1 -13.96 5.01 -19.29
N ASN A 2 -13.16 5.23 -18.25
CA ASN A 2 -11.88 5.91 -18.41
C ASN A 2 -10.92 4.93 -19.11
N GLU A 3 -10.31 5.34 -20.22
CA GLU A 3 -9.32 4.56 -21.02
C GLU A 3 -9.79 3.21 -21.64
N GLY A 4 -10.96 2.68 -21.27
CA GLY A 4 -11.55 1.46 -21.85
C GLY A 4 -11.03 0.14 -21.28
N TYR A 5 -10.19 0.20 -20.25
CA TYR A 5 -9.65 -0.95 -19.53
C TYR A 5 -9.44 -0.60 -18.05
N ALA A 6 -9.29 -1.64 -17.22
CA ALA A 6 -8.84 -1.51 -15.84
C ALA A 6 -7.38 -2.00 -15.76
N GLU A 7 -6.56 -1.39 -14.92
CA GLU A 7 -5.33 -2.02 -14.45
C GLU A 7 -5.67 -2.83 -13.20
N MET A 8 -5.41 -4.13 -13.24
CA MET A 8 -5.68 -5.06 -12.15
C MET A 8 -4.37 -5.69 -11.70
N SER A 9 -4.16 -5.74 -10.40
CA SER A 9 -3.07 -6.49 -9.79
C SER A 9 -3.60 -7.39 -8.67
N VAL A 10 -3.00 -8.57 -8.52
CA VAL A 10 -3.14 -9.44 -7.33
C VAL A 10 -1.74 -9.71 -6.81
N CYS A 11 -1.52 -9.49 -5.52
CA CYS A 11 -0.25 -9.74 -4.84
C CYS A 11 -0.53 -10.54 -3.56
N LEU A 12 0.08 -11.72 -3.45
CA LEU A 12 -0.10 -12.66 -2.35
C LEU A 12 1.27 -12.97 -1.76
N TYR A 13 1.51 -12.54 -0.52
CA TYR A 13 2.69 -12.95 0.23
C TYR A 13 2.43 -14.32 0.86
N LEU A 14 3.22 -15.32 0.48
CA LEU A 14 3.06 -16.69 0.95
C LEU A 14 3.87 -16.93 2.23
N PRO A 15 3.50 -17.91 3.09
CA PRO A 15 4.10 -18.08 4.41
C PRO A 15 5.61 -18.35 4.43
N ASP A 16 6.19 -18.81 3.33
CA ASP A 16 7.60 -19.14 3.17
C ASP A 16 8.42 -18.03 2.49
N GLY A 17 7.83 -16.85 2.28
CA GLY A 17 8.48 -15.70 1.67
C GLY A 17 8.33 -15.62 0.15
N ARG A 18 7.77 -16.64 -0.50
CA ARG A 18 7.37 -16.56 -1.92
C ARG A 18 6.30 -15.50 -2.13
N VAL A 19 6.20 -14.99 -3.36
CA VAL A 19 5.12 -14.07 -3.75
C VAL A 19 4.38 -14.60 -4.97
N GLY A 20 3.06 -14.74 -4.84
CA GLY A 20 2.14 -14.92 -5.96
C GLY A 20 1.74 -13.55 -6.52
N PHE A 21 2.00 -13.28 -7.80
CA PHE A 21 1.69 -11.99 -8.41
C PHE A 21 0.92 -12.15 -9.73
N MET A 22 0.01 -11.23 -10.01
CA MET A 22 -0.60 -11.08 -11.33
C MET A 22 -0.81 -9.61 -11.64
N PHE A 23 -0.62 -9.24 -12.90
CA PHE A 23 -0.97 -7.93 -13.44
C PHE A 23 -1.69 -8.09 -14.77
N GLY A 24 -2.75 -7.33 -14.98
CA GLY A 24 -3.51 -7.34 -16.22
C GLY A 24 -4.07 -5.97 -16.59
N ARG A 25 -4.37 -5.81 -17.88
CA ARG A 25 -5.15 -4.69 -18.42
C ARG A 25 -6.47 -5.17 -19.04
N PRO A 26 -7.34 -5.86 -18.27
CA PRO A 26 -8.63 -6.33 -18.79
C PRO A 26 -9.47 -5.17 -19.33
N LYS A 27 -10.11 -5.38 -20.48
CA LYS A 27 -11.09 -4.44 -21.02
C LYS A 27 -12.32 -4.39 -20.12
N ILE A 28 -12.88 -3.20 -19.94
CA ILE A 28 -14.12 -2.99 -19.19
C ILE A 28 -15.04 -2.04 -19.97
N GLU A 29 -16.34 -2.26 -19.84
CA GLU A 29 -17.38 -1.52 -20.58
C GLU A 29 -18.13 -0.51 -19.70
N HIS A 30 -17.98 -0.59 -18.38
CA HIS A 30 -18.56 0.33 -17.39
C HIS A 30 -17.66 0.45 -16.14
N ASN A 31 -17.98 1.42 -15.27
CA ASN A 31 -17.32 1.61 -13.98
C ASN A 31 -18.24 1.23 -12.79
N ASP A 32 -19.37 0.59 -13.08
CA ASP A 32 -20.45 0.36 -12.10
C ASP A 32 -20.12 -0.73 -11.06
N ALA A 33 -19.01 -1.45 -11.23
CA ALA A 33 -18.53 -2.50 -10.34
C ALA A 33 -16.99 -2.51 -10.27
N MET A 34 -16.45 -2.95 -9.13
CA MET A 34 -15.02 -3.26 -8.98
C MET A 34 -14.78 -4.72 -9.38
N HIS A 35 -14.93 -5.02 -10.67
CA HIS A 35 -14.80 -6.37 -11.21
C HIS A 35 -14.02 -6.34 -12.53
N ALA A 36 -12.81 -6.88 -12.53
CA ALA A 36 -11.94 -6.90 -13.71
C ALA A 36 -10.89 -8.02 -13.62
N GLY A 37 -10.66 -8.74 -14.72
CA GLY A 37 -9.54 -9.68 -14.82
C GLY A 37 -9.57 -10.83 -13.81
N GLY A 38 -10.76 -11.25 -13.38
CA GLY A 38 -10.95 -12.29 -12.36
C GLY A 38 -11.01 -11.77 -10.92
N LEU A 39 -10.61 -10.51 -10.66
CA LEU A 39 -10.74 -9.87 -9.35
C LEU A 39 -12.10 -9.19 -9.23
N GLU A 40 -12.81 -9.47 -8.14
CA GLU A 40 -14.03 -8.79 -7.72
C GLU A 40 -13.91 -8.28 -6.29
N ILE A 41 -14.30 -7.03 -6.06
CA ILE A 41 -14.49 -6.44 -4.74
C ILE A 41 -15.94 -6.00 -4.65
N ALA A 42 -16.73 -6.68 -3.83
CA ALA A 42 -18.15 -6.35 -3.63
C ALA A 42 -18.36 -5.62 -2.31
N VAL A 43 -19.15 -4.54 -2.36
CA VAL A 43 -19.59 -3.82 -1.17
C VAL A 43 -20.87 -4.46 -0.67
N VAL A 44 -20.81 -5.17 0.47
CA VAL A 44 -21.99 -5.77 1.11
C VAL A 44 -22.72 -4.71 1.93
N THR A 45 -21.99 -4.08 2.85
CA THR A 45 -22.46 -2.92 3.62
C THR A 45 -21.38 -1.83 3.56
N PRO A 46 -21.68 -0.62 3.04
CA PRO A 46 -20.71 0.45 2.94
C PRO A 46 -19.99 0.71 4.26
N PHE A 47 -18.68 0.82 4.17
CA PHE A 47 -17.77 1.04 5.28
C PHE A 47 -17.69 -0.05 6.36
N GLU A 48 -18.52 -1.08 6.31
CA GLU A 48 -18.58 -2.14 7.32
C GLU A 48 -18.12 -3.50 6.81
N HIS A 49 -18.63 -3.95 5.65
CA HIS A 49 -18.41 -5.31 5.15
C HIS A 49 -18.23 -5.32 3.64
N LEU A 50 -17.10 -5.87 3.19
CA LEU A 50 -16.79 -6.15 1.80
C LEU A 50 -16.51 -7.65 1.62
N THR A 51 -16.64 -8.15 0.40
CA THR A 51 -16.07 -9.43 -0.01
C THR A 51 -15.06 -9.22 -1.13
N ILE A 52 -13.98 -9.99 -1.11
CA ILE A 52 -12.97 -10.03 -2.17
C ILE A 52 -12.97 -11.43 -2.75
N ALA A 53 -13.12 -11.54 -4.06
CA ALA A 53 -12.97 -12.78 -4.79
C ALA A 53 -11.94 -12.63 -5.91
N TYR A 54 -11.11 -13.65 -6.11
CA TYR A 54 -10.24 -13.76 -7.27
C TYR A 54 -10.30 -15.17 -7.84
N GLU A 55 -10.46 -15.29 -9.15
CA GLU A 55 -10.27 -16.55 -9.88
C GLU A 55 -9.43 -16.27 -11.12
N GLY A 56 -8.25 -16.87 -11.19
CA GLY A 56 -7.32 -16.64 -12.27
C GLY A 56 -5.98 -17.33 -12.02
N LYS A 57 -4.92 -16.80 -12.63
CA LYS A 57 -3.56 -17.32 -12.45
C LYS A 57 -2.69 -16.31 -11.73
N VAL A 58 -1.70 -16.79 -11.01
CA VAL A 58 -0.58 -15.98 -10.51
C VAL A 58 0.74 -16.57 -10.97
N VAL A 59 1.73 -15.72 -11.25
CA VAL A 59 3.13 -16.15 -11.30
C VAL A 59 3.62 -16.29 -9.86
N VAL A 60 4.26 -17.41 -9.53
CA VAL A 60 4.83 -17.64 -8.19
C VAL A 60 6.34 -17.42 -8.26
N LEU A 61 6.83 -16.49 -7.44
CA LEU A 61 8.22 -16.07 -7.38
C LEU A 61 8.86 -16.60 -6.11
N ASP A 62 9.88 -17.45 -6.26
CA ASP A 62 10.75 -17.87 -5.14
C ASP A 62 11.68 -16.74 -4.71
N GLU A 63 12.06 -15.89 -5.66
CA GLU A 63 12.84 -14.68 -5.46
C GLU A 63 12.03 -13.48 -5.98
N PRO A 64 11.17 -12.85 -5.15
CA PRO A 64 10.26 -11.79 -5.60
C PRO A 64 10.97 -10.59 -6.26
N GLU A 65 12.23 -10.34 -5.93
CA GLU A 65 13.09 -9.30 -6.53
C GLU A 65 13.24 -9.40 -8.04
N GLN A 66 13.06 -10.60 -8.61
CA GLN A 66 13.03 -10.83 -10.05
C GLN A 66 12.01 -9.94 -10.77
N MET A 67 10.97 -9.46 -10.06
CA MET A 67 9.97 -8.52 -10.59
C MET A 67 10.55 -7.15 -10.99
N THR A 68 11.82 -6.85 -10.65
CA THR A 68 12.56 -5.72 -11.23
C THR A 68 12.60 -5.80 -12.77
N ASN A 69 12.62 -7.02 -13.32
CA ASN A 69 12.40 -7.31 -14.74
C ASN A 69 11.15 -8.18 -14.94
N PRO A 70 9.93 -7.58 -14.99
CA PRO A 70 8.68 -8.34 -15.08
C PRO A 70 8.61 -9.28 -16.29
N ARG A 71 9.25 -8.92 -17.41
CA ARG A 71 9.23 -9.75 -18.61
C ARG A 71 9.93 -11.10 -18.37
N GLU A 72 11.04 -11.09 -17.65
CA GLU A 72 11.77 -12.30 -17.29
C GLU A 72 11.08 -13.01 -16.13
N ALA A 73 10.65 -12.27 -15.10
CA ALA A 73 9.91 -12.83 -13.97
C ALA A 73 8.70 -13.67 -14.43
N PHE A 74 7.84 -13.14 -15.30
CA PHE A 74 6.68 -13.88 -15.83
C PHE A 74 7.04 -15.03 -16.79
N ARG A 75 8.24 -15.02 -17.39
CA ARG A 75 8.66 -16.05 -18.36
C ARG A 75 9.33 -17.23 -17.68
N GLU A 76 10.15 -16.96 -16.67
CA GLU A 76 11.02 -17.95 -16.02
C GLU A 76 10.39 -18.62 -14.80
N ASN A 77 9.26 -18.07 -14.30
CA ASN A 77 8.59 -18.59 -13.10
C ASN A 77 7.28 -19.29 -13.44
N PRO A 78 6.84 -20.26 -12.61
CA PRO A 78 5.62 -21.00 -12.86
C PRO A 78 4.38 -20.11 -12.72
N MET A 79 3.45 -20.29 -13.65
CA MET A 79 2.09 -19.75 -13.59
C MET A 79 1.15 -20.83 -13.09
N VAL A 80 0.50 -20.60 -11.96
CA VAL A 80 -0.40 -21.56 -11.32
C VAL A 80 -1.81 -20.98 -11.19
N GLU A 81 -2.82 -21.85 -11.12
CA GLU A 81 -4.19 -21.42 -10.82
C GLU A 81 -4.27 -20.86 -9.39
N CYS A 82 -5.12 -19.87 -9.18
CA CYS A 82 -5.28 -19.18 -7.92
C CYS A 82 -6.75 -18.83 -7.70
N ARG A 83 -7.21 -19.08 -6.48
CA ARG A 83 -8.54 -18.72 -6.02
C ARG A 83 -8.47 -18.03 -4.67
N VAL A 84 -9.09 -16.87 -4.56
CA VAL A 84 -9.19 -16.11 -3.30
C VAL A 84 -10.66 -15.88 -2.99
N GLN A 85 -11.07 -16.12 -1.75
CA GLN A 85 -12.41 -15.81 -1.26
C GLN A 85 -12.29 -15.26 0.16
N LEU A 86 -12.47 -13.95 0.33
CA LEU A 86 -12.27 -13.26 1.60
C LEU A 86 -13.49 -12.42 1.98
N ASP A 87 -13.86 -12.50 3.26
CA ASP A 87 -14.71 -11.55 3.96
C ASP A 87 -13.84 -10.52 4.66
N VAL A 88 -14.13 -9.24 4.43
CA VAL A 88 -13.39 -8.11 5.00
C VAL A 88 -14.35 -7.26 5.82
N ARG A 89 -14.11 -7.17 7.12
CA ARG A 89 -14.92 -6.38 8.07
C ARG A 89 -14.10 -5.25 8.67
N GLY A 90 -14.66 -4.04 8.73
CA GLY A 90 -14.03 -2.93 9.42
C GLY A 90 -13.93 -3.17 10.93
N VAL A 91 -12.79 -2.87 11.53
CA VAL A 91 -12.59 -2.90 12.99
C VAL A 91 -12.30 -1.52 13.59
N SER A 92 -12.20 -0.50 12.74
CA SER A 92 -11.91 0.89 13.12
C SER A 92 -12.89 1.87 12.45
N PRO A 93 -12.92 3.14 12.88
CA PRO A 93 -13.52 4.22 12.10
C PRO A 93 -12.88 4.34 10.70
N MET A 94 -13.51 5.08 9.80
CA MET A 94 -12.91 5.47 8.53
C MET A 94 -11.95 6.64 8.73
N TYR A 95 -10.75 6.53 8.17
CA TYR A 95 -9.81 7.64 8.08
C TYR A 95 -9.78 8.20 6.65
N GLY A 96 -9.64 9.52 6.52
CA GLY A 96 -9.61 10.21 5.23
C GLY A 96 -10.99 10.66 4.74
N GLY A 97 -11.15 10.69 3.43
CA GLY A 97 -12.33 11.17 2.72
C GLY A 97 -11.95 12.08 1.54
N LYS A 98 -12.91 12.91 1.14
CA LYS A 98 -12.68 13.93 0.13
C LYS A 98 -12.26 15.24 0.82
N PRO A 99 -11.07 15.80 0.53
CA PRO A 99 -10.70 17.11 1.04
C PRO A 99 -11.70 18.18 0.58
N MET A 100 -12.21 18.95 1.54
CA MET A 100 -13.12 20.06 1.31
C MET A 100 -12.64 21.27 2.11
N TYR A 101 -12.96 22.47 1.64
CA TYR A 101 -12.84 23.67 2.46
C TYR A 101 -13.84 23.62 3.62
N ALA A 102 -13.61 24.43 4.66
CA ALA A 102 -14.46 24.46 5.85
C ALA A 102 -15.92 24.85 5.54
N ASP A 103 -16.16 25.55 4.42
CA ASP A 103 -17.49 25.92 3.92
C ASP A 103 -18.16 24.83 3.07
N GLY A 104 -17.52 23.66 2.92
CA GLY A 104 -18.03 22.54 2.13
C GLY A 104 -17.81 22.70 0.62
N THR A 105 -17.03 23.67 0.16
CA THR A 105 -16.64 23.75 -1.24
C THR A 105 -15.52 22.76 -1.59
N GLU A 106 -15.53 22.25 -2.82
CA GLU A 106 -14.51 21.30 -3.26
C GLU A 106 -13.18 22.01 -3.50
N ILE A 107 -12.09 21.37 -3.07
CA ILE A 107 -10.74 21.80 -3.45
C ILE A 107 -10.51 21.38 -4.91
N GLU A 108 -10.30 22.36 -5.79
CA GLU A 108 -9.96 22.08 -7.19
C GLU A 108 -8.68 21.25 -7.26
N THR A 109 -8.74 20.17 -8.04
CA THR A 109 -7.66 19.21 -8.18
C THR A 109 -7.12 19.28 -9.60
N ASP A 110 -5.88 19.74 -9.77
CA ASP A 110 -5.19 19.67 -11.06
C ASP A 110 -4.89 18.21 -11.41
N ALA A 111 -5.55 17.70 -12.45
CA ALA A 111 -5.41 16.31 -12.87
C ALA A 111 -3.98 15.93 -13.31
N GLN A 112 -3.17 16.89 -13.76
CA GLN A 112 -1.80 16.63 -14.21
C GLN A 112 -0.81 16.52 -13.04
N ASN A 113 -1.15 17.11 -11.89
CA ASN A 113 -0.31 17.15 -10.70
C ASN A 113 -0.97 16.48 -9.49
N SER A 114 -1.95 15.61 -9.73
CA SER A 114 -2.71 14.93 -8.68
C SER A 114 -2.44 13.44 -8.62
N PHE A 115 -2.27 12.99 -7.37
CA PHE A 115 -2.08 11.60 -7.01
C PHE A 115 -3.42 10.91 -6.66
N ALA A 116 -4.42 11.68 -6.20
CA ALA A 116 -5.80 11.25 -5.98
C ALA A 116 -6.69 12.49 -5.76
N LYS A 117 -7.99 12.39 -6.07
CA LYS A 117 -9.00 13.40 -5.70
C LYS A 117 -9.49 13.21 -4.27
N ALA A 118 -9.60 11.96 -3.84
CA ALA A 118 -10.04 11.58 -2.50
C ALA A 118 -9.53 10.18 -2.19
N HIS A 119 -9.45 9.89 -0.90
CA HIS A 119 -8.79 8.69 -0.40
C HIS A 119 -9.31 8.37 1.00
N TYR A 120 -9.51 7.09 1.30
CA TYR A 120 -9.85 6.64 2.64
C TYR A 120 -9.15 5.33 2.99
N GLU A 121 -8.97 5.12 4.28
CA GLU A 121 -8.38 3.91 4.84
C GLU A 121 -9.20 3.38 6.03
N GLN A 122 -9.16 2.08 6.24
CA GLN A 122 -9.74 1.44 7.41
C GLN A 122 -8.96 0.19 7.78
N HIS A 123 -8.68 0.01 9.08
CA HIS A 123 -8.21 -1.26 9.59
C HIS A 123 -9.35 -2.28 9.60
N THR A 124 -9.01 -3.53 9.32
CA THR A 124 -9.99 -4.58 9.03
C THR A 124 -9.61 -5.91 9.68
N ARG A 125 -10.63 -6.77 9.82
CA ARG A 125 -10.52 -8.19 10.05
C ARG A 125 -10.85 -8.93 8.77
N VAL A 126 -10.00 -9.89 8.41
CA VAL A 126 -10.10 -10.63 7.16
C VAL A 126 -10.18 -12.13 7.46
N THR A 127 -11.23 -12.77 6.95
CA THR A 127 -11.43 -14.22 7.06
C THR A 127 -11.72 -14.82 5.70
N GLY A 128 -11.37 -16.09 5.47
CA GLY A 128 -11.72 -16.77 4.22
C GLY A 128 -10.66 -17.76 3.78
N THR A 129 -10.48 -17.94 2.47
CA THR A 129 -9.53 -18.90 1.91
C THR A 129 -8.71 -18.29 0.78
N ILE A 130 -7.48 -18.78 0.66
CA ILE A 130 -6.56 -18.50 -0.45
C ILE A 130 -6.03 -19.86 -0.94
N GLU A 131 -6.15 -20.13 -2.22
CA GLU A 131 -5.66 -21.33 -2.91
C GLU A 131 -4.70 -20.89 -4.01
N VAL A 132 -3.50 -21.47 -4.06
CA VAL A 132 -2.47 -21.19 -5.07
C VAL A 132 -1.82 -22.51 -5.48
N GLY A 133 -2.07 -22.94 -6.73
CA GLY A 133 -1.65 -24.26 -7.20
C GLY A 133 -2.26 -25.39 -6.36
N ASP A 134 -1.42 -26.22 -5.75
CA ASP A 134 -1.83 -27.32 -4.87
C ASP A 134 -1.88 -26.93 -3.39
N GLU A 135 -1.59 -25.67 -3.06
CA GLU A 135 -1.54 -25.15 -1.69
C GLU A 135 -2.80 -24.35 -1.35
N ALA A 136 -3.28 -24.48 -0.12
CA ALA A 136 -4.46 -23.78 0.36
C ALA A 136 -4.30 -23.35 1.82
N TRP A 137 -4.79 -22.15 2.14
CA TRP A 137 -4.73 -21.55 3.46
C TRP A 137 -6.08 -21.00 3.88
N GLU A 138 -6.45 -21.24 5.14
CA GLU A 138 -7.53 -20.52 5.81
C GLU A 138 -6.98 -19.21 6.38
N MET A 139 -7.65 -18.11 6.03
CA MET A 139 -7.35 -16.78 6.53
C MET A 139 -8.20 -16.48 7.76
N ASN A 140 -7.54 -15.98 8.80
CA ASN A 140 -8.17 -15.44 9.99
C ASN A 140 -7.25 -14.38 10.60
N GLY A 141 -7.16 -13.24 9.94
CA GLY A 141 -6.16 -12.22 10.21
C GLY A 141 -6.76 -10.82 10.34
N LEU A 142 -5.84 -9.87 10.43
CA LEU A 142 -6.11 -8.44 10.44
C LEU A 142 -5.44 -7.83 9.20
N GLY A 143 -5.87 -6.63 8.80
CA GLY A 143 -5.29 -5.94 7.67
C GLY A 143 -5.79 -4.51 7.54
N LEU A 144 -5.53 -3.90 6.39
CA LEU A 144 -6.01 -2.58 6.04
C LEU A 144 -6.64 -2.62 4.65
N ARG A 145 -7.72 -1.86 4.46
CA ARG A 145 -8.19 -1.49 3.12
C ARG A 145 -7.89 -0.02 2.85
N ASP A 146 -7.41 0.26 1.65
CA ASP A 146 -7.18 1.59 1.12
C ASP A 146 -7.97 1.76 -0.19
N LYS A 147 -8.68 2.89 -0.32
CA LYS A 147 -9.28 3.30 -1.59
C LYS A 147 -8.96 4.76 -1.90
N SER A 148 -8.25 4.98 -2.99
CA SER A 148 -8.14 6.27 -3.66
C SER A 148 -8.98 6.33 -4.95
N TRP A 149 -9.42 7.52 -5.35
CA TRP A 149 -10.04 7.74 -6.67
C TRP A 149 -9.80 9.16 -7.19
N GLY A 150 -9.92 9.32 -8.51
CA GLY A 150 -9.62 10.56 -9.23
C GLY A 150 -8.44 10.39 -10.17
N PRO A 151 -7.90 11.50 -10.71
CA PRO A 151 -6.70 11.48 -11.53
C PRO A 151 -5.53 10.83 -10.79
N ARG A 152 -4.77 10.00 -11.50
CA ARG A 152 -3.65 9.22 -10.96
C ARG A 152 -2.38 9.50 -11.77
N TYR A 153 -1.63 10.53 -11.35
CA TYR A 153 -0.31 10.81 -11.90
C TYR A 153 0.77 10.40 -10.90
N TRP A 154 1.38 9.24 -11.12
CA TRP A 154 2.39 8.67 -10.22
C TRP A 154 3.61 9.58 -10.01
N GLN A 155 3.93 10.39 -11.03
CA GLN A 155 5.03 11.34 -10.99
C GLN A 155 4.68 12.69 -10.34
N ALA A 156 3.46 12.85 -9.81
CA ALA A 156 3.08 14.03 -9.02
C ALA A 156 3.77 14.09 -7.64
N LEU A 157 4.37 12.98 -7.20
CA LEU A 157 5.13 12.87 -5.96
C LEU A 157 6.59 12.56 -6.29
N SER A 158 7.52 13.12 -5.51
CA SER A 158 8.94 12.76 -5.61
C SER A 158 9.19 11.39 -5.00
N TRP A 159 8.58 11.13 -3.85
CA TRP A 159 8.63 9.85 -3.14
C TRP A 159 7.57 9.83 -2.04
N TYR A 160 7.21 8.64 -1.54
CA TYR A 160 6.52 8.51 -0.26
C TYR A 160 6.93 7.24 0.48
N ARG A 161 6.61 7.23 1.78
CA ARG A 161 6.66 6.08 2.67
C ARG A 161 5.26 5.92 3.25
N TRP A 162 4.63 4.77 3.05
CA TRP A 162 3.31 4.46 3.61
C TRP A 162 3.39 3.12 4.34
N THR A 163 3.03 3.15 5.63
CA THR A 163 3.33 2.05 6.55
C THR A 163 2.12 1.70 7.42
N PRO A 164 1.08 1.04 6.88
CA PRO A 164 0.00 0.52 7.70
C PRO A 164 0.45 -0.70 8.52
N MET A 165 0.03 -0.74 9.77
CA MET A 165 0.43 -1.69 10.79
C MET A 165 -0.79 -2.03 11.64
N ILE A 166 -1.03 -3.31 11.89
CA ILE A 166 -2.08 -3.74 12.80
C ILE A 166 -1.55 -4.78 13.77
N PHE A 167 -1.76 -4.53 15.07
CA PHE A 167 -1.28 -5.38 16.16
C PHE A 167 -2.43 -6.19 16.75
N ASP A 168 -3.58 -5.55 16.94
CA ASP A 168 -4.84 -6.18 17.29
C ASP A 168 -6.02 -5.29 16.85
N GLU A 169 -7.25 -5.70 17.17
CA GLU A 169 -8.47 -4.97 16.77
C GLU A 169 -8.62 -3.60 17.45
N GLY A 170 -7.88 -3.33 18.54
CA GLY A 170 -7.92 -2.06 19.28
C GLY A 170 -6.62 -1.26 19.21
N PHE A 171 -5.58 -1.77 18.54
CA PHE A 171 -4.30 -1.07 18.39
C PHE A 171 -3.68 -1.28 17.01
N ALA A 172 -3.59 -0.20 16.26
CA ALA A 172 -3.10 -0.17 14.90
C ALA A 172 -2.56 1.23 14.55
N LEU A 173 -1.65 1.33 13.59
CA LEU A 173 -1.10 2.60 13.13
C LEU A 173 -1.02 2.61 11.61
N MET A 174 -1.11 3.79 11.00
CA MET A 174 -0.51 4.00 9.69
C MET A 174 0.26 5.31 9.74
N LEU A 175 1.53 5.25 9.30
CA LEU A 175 2.38 6.43 9.13
C LEU A 175 2.61 6.69 7.64
N SER A 176 2.54 7.96 7.27
CA SER A 176 2.79 8.44 5.90
C SER A 176 3.73 9.64 5.90
N ILE A 177 4.78 9.57 5.08
CA ILE A 177 5.67 10.68 4.78
C ILE A 177 5.70 10.87 3.26
N ILE A 178 5.35 12.06 2.79
CA ILE A 178 5.21 12.37 1.36
C ILE A 178 6.12 13.54 0.98
N GLY A 179 7.07 13.28 0.08
CA GLY A 179 7.92 14.29 -0.56
C GLY A 179 7.34 14.76 -1.89
N ARG A 180 7.40 16.06 -2.15
CA ARG A 180 6.91 16.68 -3.39
C ARG A 180 8.03 17.45 -4.10
N PRO A 181 7.92 17.67 -5.42
CA PRO A 181 8.93 18.41 -6.20
C PRO A 181 8.90 19.93 -5.95
N ASP A 182 8.09 20.43 -5.01
CA ASP A 182 7.92 21.86 -4.74
C ASP A 182 8.97 22.44 -3.77
N GLY A 183 9.92 21.61 -3.33
CA GLY A 183 11.01 22.01 -2.42
C GLY A 183 10.58 22.25 -0.97
N LYS A 184 9.32 21.98 -0.62
CA LYS A 184 8.85 22.08 0.77
C LYS A 184 9.27 20.87 1.59
N ALA A 185 9.26 21.04 2.91
CA ALA A 185 9.43 19.94 3.84
C ALA A 185 8.40 18.82 3.57
N PRO A 186 8.78 17.53 3.63
CA PRO A 186 7.85 16.43 3.45
C PRO A 186 6.67 16.51 4.41
N ARG A 187 5.49 16.18 3.89
CA ARG A 187 4.28 16.11 4.71
C ARG A 187 4.30 14.81 5.50
N ARG A 188 4.19 14.93 6.82
CA ARG A 188 4.07 13.81 7.76
C ARG A 188 2.63 13.74 8.23
N SER A 189 2.05 12.55 8.23
CA SER A 189 0.66 12.33 8.62
C SER A 189 0.41 10.86 8.93
N GLY A 190 -0.77 10.57 9.47
CA GLY A 190 -1.15 9.21 9.83
C GLY A 190 -2.25 9.19 10.87
N MET A 191 -2.46 8.02 11.45
CA MET A 191 -3.39 7.80 12.54
C MET A 191 -2.90 6.64 13.41
N VAL A 192 -3.34 6.64 14.66
CA VAL A 192 -3.28 5.50 15.58
C VAL A 192 -4.69 5.15 16.03
N LEU A 193 -5.03 3.86 16.02
CA LEU A 193 -6.21 3.30 16.66
C LEU A 193 -5.88 3.03 18.12
N GLU A 194 -6.68 3.57 19.04
CA GLU A 194 -6.67 3.18 20.44
C GLU A 194 -8.11 2.83 20.86
N GLY A 195 -8.37 1.55 21.13
CA GLY A 195 -9.73 1.05 21.34
C GLY A 195 -10.54 1.14 20.04
N ASP A 196 -11.59 1.97 20.04
CA ASP A 196 -12.48 2.19 18.90
C ASP A 196 -12.32 3.58 18.26
N GLU A 197 -11.33 4.37 18.69
CA GLU A 197 -11.09 5.73 18.22
C GLU A 197 -9.78 5.87 17.46
N TYR A 198 -9.80 6.69 16.39
CA TYR A 198 -8.59 7.16 15.74
C TYR A 198 -8.14 8.50 16.29
N HIS A 199 -6.84 8.59 16.57
CA HIS A 199 -6.14 9.84 16.86
C HIS A 199 -5.17 10.15 15.72
N HIS A 200 -5.15 11.40 15.28
CA HIS A 200 -4.25 11.79 14.19
C HIS A 200 -2.80 11.80 14.62
N ILE A 201 -1.90 11.34 13.73
CA ILE A 201 -0.47 11.52 13.88
C ILE A 201 -0.11 12.93 13.39
N VAL A 202 0.51 13.72 14.28
CA VAL A 202 0.94 15.10 14.02
C VAL A 202 2.40 15.18 13.58
N ASP A 203 3.20 14.18 13.91
CA ASP A 203 4.59 14.04 13.44
C ASP A 203 5.02 12.58 13.47
N CYS A 204 5.94 12.19 12.58
CA CYS A 204 6.53 10.86 12.57
C CYS A 204 7.86 10.83 11.83
N ARG A 205 8.72 9.85 12.13
CA ARG A 205 10.00 9.59 11.46
C ARG A 205 10.09 8.12 11.08
N ILE A 206 10.71 7.84 9.95
CA ILE A 206 10.95 6.49 9.44
C ILE A 206 12.41 6.44 9.00
N GLU A 207 13.21 5.66 9.71
CA GLU A 207 14.62 5.40 9.42
C GLU A 207 14.71 3.96 8.90
N SER A 208 15.18 3.75 7.67
CA SER A 208 15.18 2.44 7.03
C SER A 208 16.58 1.97 6.70
N GLU A 209 16.79 0.67 6.81
CA GLU A 209 17.96 -0.01 6.23
C GLU A 209 17.60 -0.53 4.84
N TYR A 210 18.56 -0.48 3.92
CA TYR A 210 18.38 -0.86 2.53
C TYR A 210 19.44 -1.89 2.10
N ASP A 211 19.08 -2.75 1.15
CA ASP A 211 20.03 -3.62 0.47
C ASP A 211 20.77 -2.90 -0.68
N GLU A 212 21.58 -3.65 -1.44
CA GLU A 212 22.34 -3.15 -2.60
C GLU A 212 21.45 -2.67 -3.77
N LEU A 213 20.18 -3.08 -3.79
CA LEU A 213 19.18 -2.67 -4.79
C LEU A 213 18.31 -1.50 -4.29
N HIS A 214 18.63 -0.93 -3.11
CA HIS A 214 17.84 0.08 -2.42
C HIS A 214 16.43 -0.39 -2.00
N HIS A 215 16.25 -1.69 -1.79
CA HIS A 215 15.03 -2.27 -1.23
C HIS A 215 15.10 -2.18 0.30
N GLN A 216 14.00 -1.73 0.93
CA GLN A 216 13.92 -1.66 2.38
C GLN A 216 13.96 -3.07 2.99
N THR A 217 14.75 -3.25 4.04
CA THR A 217 14.93 -4.54 4.72
C THR A 217 14.48 -4.49 6.19
N SER A 218 14.69 -3.34 6.83
CA SER A 218 14.22 -3.07 8.19
C SER A 218 13.95 -1.59 8.37
N MET A 219 13.22 -1.23 9.42
CA MET A 219 12.99 0.17 9.79
C MET A 219 12.84 0.38 11.29
N ARG A 220 13.27 1.55 11.76
CA ARG A 220 12.91 2.13 13.05
C ARG A 220 12.05 3.35 12.80
N MET A 221 10.97 3.48 13.56
CA MET A 221 10.00 4.54 13.36
C MET A 221 9.61 5.13 14.70
N TRP A 222 9.36 6.43 14.69
CA TRP A 222 8.79 7.16 15.82
C TRP A 222 7.56 7.90 15.33
N ALA A 223 6.51 7.98 16.15
CA ALA A 223 5.31 8.75 15.82
C ALA A 223 4.76 9.48 17.05
N LYS A 224 4.11 10.62 16.82
CA LYS A 224 3.43 11.40 17.84
C LYS A 224 1.99 11.67 17.44
N SER A 225 1.04 11.34 18.31
CA SER A 225 -0.38 11.65 18.11
C SER A 225 -0.72 13.06 18.56
N GLU A 226 -1.88 13.56 18.12
CA GLU A 226 -2.45 14.82 18.58
C GLU A 226 -2.81 14.81 20.08
N THR A 227 -2.95 13.63 20.69
CA THR A 227 -3.13 13.46 22.14
C THR A 227 -1.82 13.62 22.92
N GLY A 228 -0.68 13.75 22.22
CA GLY A 228 0.64 13.90 22.81
C GLY A 228 1.33 12.58 23.16
N LYS A 229 0.69 11.43 22.93
CA LYS A 229 1.31 10.12 23.06
C LYS A 229 2.35 9.92 21.95
N GLU A 230 3.41 9.18 22.28
CA GLU A 230 4.50 8.86 21.37
C GLU A 230 4.65 7.35 21.27
N TYR A 231 5.04 6.88 20.09
CA TYR A 231 5.16 5.47 19.75
C TYR A 231 6.53 5.23 19.13
N GLU A 232 7.23 4.20 19.61
CA GLU A 232 8.48 3.69 19.05
C GLU A 232 8.17 2.33 18.41
N ILE A 233 8.49 2.19 17.13
CA ILE A 233 8.13 1.02 16.33
C ILE A 233 9.36 0.48 15.63
N SER A 234 9.57 -0.83 15.69
CA SER A 234 10.54 -1.53 14.84
C SER A 234 9.79 -2.31 13.75
N GLY A 235 10.39 -2.42 12.57
CA GLY A 235 9.86 -3.17 11.45
C GLY A 235 10.92 -4.06 10.82
N ARG A 236 10.55 -5.29 10.48
CA ARG A 236 11.38 -6.25 9.73
C ARG A 236 10.61 -6.73 8.52
N VAL A 237 11.17 -6.53 7.33
CA VAL A 237 10.58 -7.01 6.08
C VAL A 237 10.63 -8.53 6.03
N ASN A 238 9.50 -9.15 5.74
CA ASN A 238 9.35 -10.59 5.57
C ASN A 238 9.57 -11.01 4.11
N ALA A 239 8.99 -10.26 3.18
CA ALA A 239 9.10 -10.44 1.75
C ALA A 239 8.77 -9.12 1.05
N LEU A 240 9.43 -8.84 -0.07
CA LEU A 240 9.29 -7.59 -0.80
C LEU A 240 9.25 -7.85 -2.30
N ILE A 241 8.26 -7.27 -2.98
CA ILE A 241 8.17 -7.29 -4.44
C ILE A 241 8.39 -5.88 -5.02
N PRO A 242 9.40 -5.68 -5.89
CA PRO A 242 9.59 -4.42 -6.59
C PRO A 242 8.66 -4.33 -7.81
N LEU A 243 7.85 -3.28 -7.83
CA LEU A 243 6.93 -2.92 -8.90
C LEU A 243 7.36 -1.59 -9.55
N ARG A 244 6.74 -1.27 -10.69
CA ARG A 244 7.05 -0.05 -11.42
C ARG A 244 5.87 0.53 -12.16
N ASN A 245 5.86 1.85 -12.27
CA ASN A 245 5.08 2.59 -13.25
C ASN A 245 6.03 3.23 -14.27
N ARG A 246 5.65 3.16 -15.56
CA ARG A 246 6.37 3.82 -16.64
C ARG A 246 5.42 4.68 -17.44
N ARG A 247 5.84 5.90 -17.75
CA ARG A 247 5.09 6.84 -18.58
C ARG A 247 6.03 7.64 -19.47
N LYS A 248 5.51 8.22 -20.54
CA LYS A 248 6.21 9.26 -21.31
C LYS A 248 5.65 10.63 -20.98
N ASP A 249 6.53 11.60 -20.77
CA ASP A 249 6.16 13.02 -20.68
C ASP A 249 5.79 13.58 -22.08
N PRO A 250 5.26 14.82 -22.18
CA PRO A 250 4.96 15.46 -23.46
C PRO A 250 6.16 15.59 -24.41
N GLU A 251 7.36 15.68 -23.86
CA GLU A 251 8.64 15.78 -24.59
C GLU A 251 9.16 14.41 -25.07
N GLY A 252 8.55 13.31 -24.61
CA GLY A 252 8.88 11.94 -24.99
C GLY A 252 9.91 11.24 -24.10
N ASN A 253 10.36 11.87 -23.01
CA ASN A 253 11.26 11.25 -22.04
C ASN A 253 10.52 10.16 -21.25
N GLU A 254 11.22 9.08 -20.91
CA GLU A 254 10.67 8.05 -20.05
C GLU A 254 10.73 8.50 -18.58
N LEU A 255 9.57 8.55 -17.94
CA LEU A 255 9.43 8.69 -16.50
C LEU A 255 9.28 7.31 -15.88
N PHE A 256 10.11 7.04 -14.87
CA PHE A 256 10.13 5.77 -14.16
C PHE A 256 9.88 5.99 -12.68
N THR A 257 8.81 5.37 -12.19
CA THR A 257 8.49 5.31 -10.77
C THR A 257 8.69 3.87 -10.30
N ARG A 258 9.46 3.71 -9.22
CA ARG A 258 9.62 2.45 -8.50
C ARG A 258 8.66 2.44 -7.33
N ILE A 259 8.04 1.28 -7.08
CA ILE A 259 7.23 1.02 -5.89
C ILE A 259 7.73 -0.29 -5.30
N THR A 260 8.23 -0.30 -4.07
CA THR A 260 8.48 -1.55 -3.34
C THR A 260 7.36 -1.79 -2.35
N GLU A 261 6.67 -2.90 -2.56
CA GLU A 261 5.63 -3.40 -1.69
C GLU A 261 6.26 -4.47 -0.81
N ALA A 262 6.25 -4.29 0.51
CA ALA A 262 6.87 -5.23 1.43
C ALA A 262 5.92 -5.62 2.57
N MET A 263 5.69 -6.92 2.72
CA MET A 263 5.04 -7.47 3.90
C MET A 263 6.01 -7.35 5.07
N THR A 264 5.57 -6.72 6.15
CA THR A 264 6.45 -6.32 7.24
C THR A 264 5.85 -6.72 8.58
N THR A 265 6.68 -7.32 9.43
CA THR A 265 6.37 -7.59 10.83
C THR A 265 6.81 -6.38 11.65
N PHE A 266 5.94 -5.90 12.52
CA PHE A 266 6.20 -4.74 13.37
C PHE A 266 6.19 -5.12 14.85
N GLU A 267 6.97 -4.41 15.65
CA GLU A 267 6.90 -4.44 17.12
C GLU A 267 6.71 -3.03 17.66
N CYS A 268 5.76 -2.85 18.58
CA CYS A 268 5.48 -1.59 19.25
C CYS A 268 5.03 -1.86 20.68
N GLU A 269 5.57 -1.11 21.64
CA GLU A 269 5.04 -1.11 23.00
C GLU A 269 3.72 -0.35 23.05
N HIS A 270 2.72 -0.91 23.71
CA HIS A 270 1.45 -0.26 23.99
C HIS A 270 0.99 -0.66 25.39
N ASP A 271 0.70 0.33 26.24
CA ASP A 271 0.31 0.14 27.65
C ASP A 271 1.24 -0.80 28.44
N GLY A 272 2.56 -0.66 28.23
CA GLY A 272 3.58 -1.46 28.92
C GLY A 272 3.72 -2.90 28.41
N VAL A 273 3.07 -3.24 27.29
CA VAL A 273 3.16 -4.56 26.66
C VAL A 273 3.74 -4.40 25.25
N MET A 274 4.80 -5.15 24.96
CA MET A 274 5.31 -5.26 23.60
C MET A 274 4.33 -6.07 22.75
N LYS A 275 3.78 -5.45 21.71
CA LYS A 275 2.88 -6.11 20.74
C LYS A 275 3.63 -6.38 19.44
N THR A 276 3.34 -7.53 18.84
CA THR A 276 3.81 -7.88 17.50
C THR A 276 2.63 -7.82 16.54
N GLY A 277 2.78 -7.07 15.47
CA GLY A 277 1.78 -6.89 14.43
C GLY A 277 2.34 -7.16 13.05
N MET A 278 1.47 -7.12 12.05
CA MET A 278 1.84 -7.23 10.64
C MET A 278 1.18 -6.11 9.85
N GLY A 279 1.73 -5.85 8.68
CA GLY A 279 1.18 -4.89 7.75
C GLY A 279 2.09 -4.74 6.55
N MET A 280 2.18 -3.54 6.02
CA MET A 280 2.93 -3.28 4.81
C MET A 280 3.84 -2.08 4.98
N THR A 281 4.96 -2.08 4.26
CA THR A 281 5.74 -0.87 4.00
C THR A 281 5.82 -0.69 2.50
N GLU A 282 5.03 0.25 1.96
CA GLU A 282 5.03 0.62 0.55
C GLU A 282 5.89 1.88 0.37
N TYR A 283 7.00 1.73 -0.35
CA TYR A 283 7.91 2.84 -0.65
C TYR A 283 7.83 3.15 -2.13
N LEU A 284 7.50 4.39 -2.44
CA LEU A 284 7.52 4.89 -3.80
C LEU A 284 8.64 5.89 -3.98
N ASP A 285 9.37 5.76 -5.07
CA ASP A 285 10.44 6.68 -5.45
C ASP A 285 10.38 6.95 -6.96
N GLN A 286 10.55 8.20 -7.37
CA GLN A 286 11.00 8.46 -8.74
C GLN A 286 12.44 8.00 -8.90
N VAL A 287 12.77 7.47 -10.07
CA VAL A 287 14.13 7.03 -10.39
C VAL A 287 14.78 8.04 -11.32
N VAL A 288 15.89 8.60 -10.88
CA VAL A 288 16.70 9.58 -11.62
C VAL A 288 18.10 9.00 -11.78
N ASP A 289 18.61 8.98 -13.02
CA ASP A 289 19.91 8.41 -13.36
C ASP A 289 20.13 6.97 -12.85
N GLY A 290 19.03 6.19 -12.78
CA GLY A 290 19.04 4.81 -12.33
C GLY A 290 18.95 4.62 -10.81
N VAL A 291 18.87 5.70 -10.03
CA VAL A 291 18.84 5.67 -8.56
C VAL A 291 17.47 6.16 -8.05
N PRO A 292 16.81 5.44 -7.12
CA PRO A 292 15.61 5.94 -6.44
C PRO A 292 15.97 7.15 -5.55
N ILE A 293 15.17 8.21 -5.58
CA ILE A 293 15.54 9.48 -4.91
C ILE A 293 15.12 9.59 -3.43
N GLY A 294 14.28 8.68 -2.92
CA GLY A 294 13.81 8.73 -1.53
C GLY A 294 14.68 8.02 -0.47
N PRO A 295 15.48 6.97 -0.78
CA PRO A 295 16.36 6.31 0.19
C PRO A 295 17.38 7.23 0.87
N ASP A 296 17.80 8.30 0.20
CA ASP A 296 18.77 9.28 0.72
C ASP A 296 18.12 10.40 1.57
N TYR A 297 16.82 10.28 1.92
CA TYR A 297 16.18 11.25 2.81
C TYR A 297 16.54 10.96 4.28
N ASP A 298 17.59 11.64 4.78
CA ASP A 298 18.12 11.55 6.16
C ASP A 298 17.20 12.10 7.26
N GLY A 299 15.87 12.15 7.04
CA GLY A 299 14.92 12.60 8.05
C GLY A 299 15.06 14.07 8.47
N GLY A 300 15.82 14.87 7.72
CA GLY A 300 16.21 16.23 8.07
C GLY A 300 15.03 17.11 8.51
N VAL A 301 15.09 17.56 9.76
CA VAL A 301 14.50 18.82 10.21
C VAL A 301 15.28 19.92 9.48
N ALA A 302 14.58 20.76 8.72
CA ALA A 302 15.16 22.01 8.22
C ALA A 302 15.50 22.96 9.37
#